data_AF-A0A1H9WHP5-F1
#
_entry.id   AF-A0A1H9WHP5-F1
#
_cell.length_a   1.000
_cell.length_b   1.000
_cell.length_c   1.000
_cell.angle_alpha   90.00
_cell.angle_beta   90.00
_cell.angle_gamma   90.00
#
_symmetry.space_group_name_H-M   'P 1'
#
loop_
_entity.id
_entity.type
_entity.pdbx_description
1 polymer ?
#
loop_
_entity_poly.entity_id
_entity_poly.type
_entity_poly.pdbx_seq_one_letter_code
_entity_poly.pdbx_strand_id
1 'polypeptide(L)'
;MYNLLVTSRLGAWDQPFYEFDKSRFLEYTTESIAEAFKSLTPSLIETLKGYPCLFAYEGDREDVRIGRFTSIKERGRSLLIEFEFDRNIPPIPFEAIKPIAPLLDIRDWEMNRTHWAVKDENLFERLVTAGVLNQDQTGEPAKQEKPPVKRSINPKVTTVQGFIGKVLSSERENGSEVFYRGHSNKSRYKLEPSLFRKDDDGNYLYLENEHILYRELIVSNSADFQADEYTLDRLVRMQHYSLPTRLLDITSNPLIALYFACKSAPDEDGEVVVFSLARSEVKYFDSDVASCISNLARLPKAEKDNISFKSGNFNEQISVKRLIHLIREEKPYFEPKIIPDDLRKIVCVKGKQSNDRISSQSGAFLLYGLDAVMDEEGTSEINVMRIAVSNKPSILKELDLLNINESTVFPYIENSAKYVAGKYKFNKELQRTSR
;
A
#
# COMPACT_ATOMS: atom_id res chain seq x y z
N MET A 1 15.38 -9.92 -16.92
CA MET A 1 14.02 -9.96 -16.41
C MET A 1 13.24 -11.18 -16.84
N TYR A 2 12.57 -11.79 -15.85
CA TYR A 2 11.61 -12.88 -16.02
C TYR A 2 10.46 -12.72 -15.02
N ASN A 3 9.32 -13.36 -15.30
CA ASN A 3 8.18 -13.45 -14.39
C ASN A 3 8.31 -14.70 -13.52
N LEU A 4 8.10 -14.58 -12.21
CA LEU A 4 7.99 -15.73 -11.30
C LEU A 4 6.56 -15.80 -10.78
N LEU A 5 5.88 -16.91 -11.05
CA LEU A 5 4.52 -17.18 -10.61
C LEU A 5 4.53 -18.36 -9.64
N VAL A 6 4.06 -18.13 -8.42
CA VAL A 6 3.96 -19.17 -7.38
C VAL A 6 2.49 -19.32 -6.97
N THR A 7 2.02 -20.56 -6.78
CA THR A 7 0.64 -20.83 -6.34
C THR A 7 0.55 -22.04 -5.40
N SER A 8 -0.29 -21.98 -4.37
CA SER A 8 -0.65 -23.14 -3.53
C SER A 8 -1.63 -24.08 -4.23
N ARG A 9 -2.25 -23.66 -5.34
CA ARG A 9 -3.28 -24.46 -6.02
C ARG A 9 -2.64 -25.52 -6.91
N LEU A 10 -2.45 -26.72 -6.39
CA LEU A 10 -2.01 -27.88 -7.17
C LEU A 10 -2.88 -28.07 -8.43
N GLY A 11 -2.23 -28.38 -9.55
CA GLY A 11 -2.86 -28.49 -10.87
C GLY A 11 -3.25 -27.15 -11.54
N ALA A 12 -2.94 -26.01 -10.92
CA ALA A 12 -3.17 -24.68 -11.53
C ALA A 12 -2.53 -24.54 -12.91
N TRP A 13 -1.30 -25.01 -13.05
CA TRP A 13 -0.51 -24.94 -14.28
C TRP A 13 -0.90 -25.97 -15.34
N ASP A 14 -1.87 -26.85 -15.06
CA ASP A 14 -2.44 -27.76 -16.07
C ASP A 14 -3.60 -27.11 -16.84
N GLN A 15 -4.05 -25.94 -16.40
CA GLN A 15 -5.02 -25.11 -17.11
C GLN A 15 -4.27 -24.12 -18.01
N PRO A 16 -4.83 -23.70 -19.16
CA PRO A 16 -4.19 -22.74 -20.05
C PRO A 16 -4.24 -21.29 -19.54
N PHE A 17 -4.83 -21.07 -18.35
CA PHE A 17 -5.00 -19.76 -17.75
C PHE A 17 -4.90 -19.83 -16.23
N TYR A 18 -4.60 -18.68 -15.62
CA TYR A 18 -4.65 -18.51 -14.18
C TYR A 18 -5.12 -17.10 -13.82
N GLU A 19 -5.75 -16.94 -12.66
CA GLU A 19 -6.26 -15.66 -12.19
C GLU A 19 -5.56 -15.28 -10.87
N PHE A 20 -4.77 -14.21 -10.91
CA PHE A 20 -4.15 -13.62 -9.73
C PHE A 20 -5.00 -12.48 -9.19
N ASP A 21 -5.04 -12.31 -7.87
CA ASP A 21 -5.48 -11.05 -7.28
C ASP A 21 -4.39 -9.99 -7.54
N LYS A 22 -4.76 -8.77 -7.94
CA LYS A 22 -3.80 -7.68 -8.21
C LYS A 22 -2.90 -7.37 -7.02
N SER A 23 -3.36 -7.61 -5.80
CA SER A 23 -2.54 -7.47 -4.59
C SER A 23 -1.32 -8.39 -4.56
N ARG A 24 -1.40 -9.53 -5.24
CA ARG A 24 -0.32 -10.52 -5.39
C ARG A 24 0.66 -10.18 -6.51
N PHE A 25 0.32 -9.21 -7.35
CA PHE A 25 1.16 -8.77 -8.46
C PHE A 25 2.28 -7.86 -7.96
N LEU A 26 3.50 -8.10 -8.42
CA LEU A 26 4.74 -7.43 -8.01
C LEU A 26 5.11 -7.67 -6.53
N GLU A 27 4.50 -8.65 -5.87
CA GLU A 27 5.03 -9.16 -4.60
C GLU A 27 6.45 -9.70 -4.83
N TYR A 28 7.36 -9.48 -3.87
CA TYR A 28 8.78 -9.84 -3.97
C TYR A 28 9.54 -9.31 -5.20
N THR A 29 9.01 -8.27 -5.85
CA THR A 29 9.69 -7.52 -6.92
C THR A 29 10.43 -6.33 -6.32
N THR A 30 11.65 -6.08 -6.79
CA THR A 30 12.43 -4.90 -6.37
C THR A 30 11.65 -3.61 -6.62
N GLU A 31 11.73 -2.68 -5.67
CA GLU A 31 10.92 -1.46 -5.65
C GLU A 31 10.96 -0.67 -6.97
N SER A 32 12.14 -0.49 -7.56
CA SER A 32 12.32 0.24 -8.81
C SER A 32 11.58 -0.38 -10.00
N ILE A 33 11.41 -1.70 -10.01
CA ILE A 33 10.70 -2.43 -11.06
C ILE A 33 9.20 -2.44 -10.75
N ALA A 34 8.85 -2.63 -9.48
CA ALA A 34 7.46 -2.64 -9.05
C ALA A 34 6.77 -1.29 -9.36
N GLU A 35 7.47 -0.17 -9.16
CA GLU A 35 6.93 1.15 -9.51
C GLU A 35 6.65 1.30 -11.00
N ALA A 36 7.51 0.76 -11.86
CA ALA A 36 7.35 0.86 -13.31
C ALA A 36 6.16 0.04 -13.84
N PHE A 37 5.80 -1.06 -13.17
CA PHE A 37 4.69 -1.94 -13.55
C PHE A 37 3.41 -1.72 -12.73
N LYS A 38 3.40 -0.77 -11.79
CA LYS A 38 2.27 -0.53 -10.88
C LYS A 38 0.98 -0.16 -11.62
N SER A 39 1.08 0.57 -12.74
CA SER A 39 -0.04 0.89 -13.64
C SER A 39 0.19 0.20 -14.99
N LEU A 40 -0.57 -0.86 -15.27
CA LEU A 40 -0.40 -1.71 -16.44
C LEU A 40 -0.97 -1.07 -17.70
N THR A 41 -0.18 -0.23 -18.37
CA THR A 41 -0.55 0.26 -19.71
C THR A 41 -0.40 -0.84 -20.77
N PRO A 42 -1.09 -0.77 -21.92
CA PRO A 42 -0.98 -1.79 -22.97
C PRO A 42 0.46 -2.09 -23.40
N SER A 43 1.33 -1.08 -23.46
CA SER A 43 2.76 -1.25 -23.73
C SER A 43 3.51 -2.05 -22.66
N LEU A 44 3.18 -1.87 -21.38
CA LEU A 44 3.78 -2.59 -20.26
C LEU A 44 3.28 -4.03 -20.21
N ILE A 45 2.02 -4.26 -20.59
CA ILE A 45 1.47 -5.62 -20.77
C ILE A 45 2.26 -6.37 -21.86
N GLU A 46 2.51 -5.75 -23.01
CA GLU A 46 3.33 -6.38 -24.05
C GLU A 46 4.78 -6.61 -23.59
N THR A 47 5.31 -5.71 -22.76
CA THR A 47 6.63 -5.87 -22.13
C THR A 47 6.66 -7.11 -21.22
N LEU A 48 5.66 -7.28 -20.35
CA LEU A 48 5.55 -8.45 -19.45
C LEU A 48 5.38 -9.76 -20.21
N LYS A 49 4.60 -9.76 -21.29
CA LYS A 49 4.45 -10.93 -22.19
C LYS A 49 5.77 -11.29 -22.89
N GLY A 50 6.62 -10.30 -23.13
CA GLY A 50 7.96 -10.49 -23.69
C GLY A 50 8.91 -11.24 -22.76
N TYR A 51 8.71 -11.18 -21.44
CA TYR A 51 9.57 -11.86 -20.49
C TYR A 51 9.25 -13.36 -20.38
N PRO A 52 10.26 -14.24 -20.23
CA PRO A 52 10.02 -15.63 -19.89
C PRO A 52 9.38 -15.72 -18.50
N CYS A 53 8.66 -16.81 -18.24
CA CYS A 53 7.97 -17.03 -16.98
C CYS A 53 8.38 -18.38 -16.38
N LEU A 54 8.77 -18.36 -15.11
CA LEU A 54 8.97 -19.54 -14.27
C LEU A 54 7.70 -19.76 -13.44
N PHE A 55 7.02 -20.88 -13.69
CA PHE A 55 5.80 -21.30 -13.01
C PHE A 55 6.15 -22.32 -11.94
N ALA A 56 5.84 -22.02 -10.69
CA ALA A 56 6.16 -22.83 -9.53
C ALA A 56 4.93 -23.02 -8.64
N TYR A 57 5.01 -24.00 -7.74
CA TYR A 57 4.03 -24.18 -6.68
C TYR A 57 4.64 -23.75 -5.34
N GLU A 58 3.79 -23.47 -4.35
CA GLU A 58 4.27 -23.25 -2.99
C GLU A 58 4.96 -24.51 -2.44
N GLY A 59 6.08 -24.33 -1.73
CA GLY A 59 6.93 -25.40 -1.23
C GLY A 59 8.01 -25.87 -2.21
N ASP A 60 8.58 -27.05 -1.97
CA ASP A 60 9.73 -27.60 -2.70
C ASP A 60 9.47 -28.97 -3.35
N ARG A 61 8.21 -29.41 -3.39
CA ARG A 61 7.85 -30.77 -3.80
C ARG A 61 7.53 -30.93 -5.27
N GLU A 62 7.00 -29.89 -5.89
CA GLU A 62 6.49 -29.94 -7.25
C GLU A 62 7.52 -29.38 -8.23
N ASP A 63 7.48 -29.88 -9.46
CA ASP A 63 8.34 -29.39 -10.53
C ASP A 63 7.92 -27.96 -10.95
N VAL A 64 8.93 -27.18 -11.34
CA VAL A 64 8.72 -25.88 -11.98
C VAL A 64 8.66 -26.03 -13.50
N ARG A 65 7.93 -25.14 -14.16
CA ARG A 65 7.79 -25.11 -15.63
C ARG A 65 8.21 -23.76 -16.17
N ILE A 66 8.75 -23.74 -17.38
CA ILE A 66 9.12 -22.50 -18.08
C ILE A 66 8.14 -22.28 -19.24
N GLY A 67 7.70 -21.04 -19.40
CA GLY A 67 6.76 -20.66 -20.45
C GLY A 67 6.72 -19.16 -20.68
N ARG A 68 5.68 -18.69 -21.37
CA ARG A 68 5.46 -17.27 -21.66
C ARG A 68 3.97 -16.95 -21.60
N PHE A 69 3.65 -15.68 -21.38
CA PHE A 69 2.26 -15.22 -21.42
C PHE A 69 1.82 -14.96 -22.86
N THR A 70 0.65 -15.48 -23.22
CA THR A 70 -0.01 -15.20 -24.49
C THR A 70 -0.99 -14.03 -24.35
N SER A 71 -1.55 -13.83 -23.16
CA SER A 71 -2.53 -12.78 -22.86
C SER A 71 -2.47 -12.37 -21.38
N ILE A 72 -2.61 -11.09 -21.10
CA ILE A 72 -2.80 -10.54 -19.75
C ILE A 72 -3.99 -9.58 -19.83
N LYS A 73 -5.03 -9.85 -19.04
CA LYS A 73 -6.26 -9.04 -19.00
C LYS A 73 -6.56 -8.61 -17.57
N GLU A 74 -6.72 -7.32 -17.40
CA GLU A 74 -7.14 -6.73 -16.15
C GLU A 74 -8.66 -6.84 -15.97
N ARG A 75 -9.09 -7.41 -14.84
CA ARG A 75 -10.51 -7.66 -14.52
C ARG A 75 -10.84 -7.15 -13.12
N GLY A 76 -11.03 -5.84 -13.00
CA GLY A 76 -11.33 -5.21 -11.70
C GLY A 76 -10.17 -5.41 -10.72
N ARG A 77 -10.29 -6.38 -9.81
CA ARG A 77 -9.29 -6.71 -8.78
C ARG A 77 -8.39 -7.90 -9.14
N SER A 78 -8.61 -8.55 -10.27
CA SER A 78 -7.78 -9.67 -10.71
C SER A 78 -7.05 -9.39 -12.02
N LEU A 79 -5.96 -10.12 -12.22
CA LEU A 79 -5.25 -10.25 -13.48
C LEU A 79 -5.48 -11.68 -13.98
N LEU A 80 -6.17 -11.80 -15.12
CA LEU A 80 -6.28 -13.06 -15.84
C LEU A 80 -5.11 -13.17 -16.79
N ILE A 81 -4.31 -14.22 -16.63
CA ILE A 81 -3.24 -14.56 -17.54
C ILE A 81 -3.60 -15.82 -18.34
N GLU A 82 -3.27 -15.83 -19.61
CA GLU A 82 -3.22 -17.02 -20.45
C GLU A 82 -1.74 -17.26 -20.81
N PHE A 83 -1.32 -18.52 -20.84
CA PHE A 83 0.09 -18.86 -21.00
C PHE A 83 0.28 -20.16 -21.77
N GLU A 84 1.50 -20.34 -22.26
CA GLU A 84 1.96 -21.58 -22.87
C GLU A 84 3.34 -21.96 -22.33
N PHE A 85 3.60 -23.26 -22.20
CA PHE A 85 4.91 -23.77 -21.80
C PHE A 85 5.82 -23.95 -23.01
N ASP A 86 7.12 -23.75 -22.77
CA ASP A 86 8.13 -24.08 -23.74
C ASP A 86 8.21 -25.60 -23.91
N ARG A 87 7.93 -26.09 -25.11
CA ARG A 87 7.89 -27.54 -25.40
C ARG A 87 9.28 -28.18 -25.42
N ASN A 88 10.33 -27.39 -25.53
CA ASN A 88 11.72 -27.88 -25.55
C ASN A 88 12.29 -28.04 -24.13
N ILE A 89 11.59 -27.53 -23.11
CA ILE A 89 12.02 -27.55 -21.72
C ILE A 89 11.07 -28.46 -20.93
N PRO A 90 11.52 -29.66 -20.50
CA PRO A 90 10.70 -30.50 -19.63
C PRO A 90 10.52 -29.85 -18.26
N PRO A 91 9.54 -30.31 -17.44
CA PRO A 91 9.43 -29.91 -16.05
C PRO A 91 10.76 -30.09 -15.31
N ILE A 92 11.12 -29.09 -14.51
CA ILE A 92 12.39 -29.03 -13.79
C ILE A 92 12.10 -29.27 -12.31
N PRO A 93 12.69 -30.30 -11.69
CA PRO A 93 12.54 -30.51 -10.25
C PRO A 93 13.01 -29.30 -9.45
N PHE A 94 12.24 -28.90 -8.42
CA PHE A 94 12.60 -27.73 -7.61
C PHE A 94 13.96 -27.88 -6.92
N GLU A 95 14.38 -29.11 -6.58
CA GLU A 95 15.70 -29.40 -6.03
C GLU A 95 16.87 -29.02 -6.97
N ALA A 96 16.62 -28.88 -8.29
CA ALA A 96 17.61 -28.33 -9.23
C ALA A 96 17.63 -26.78 -9.23
N ILE A 97 16.54 -26.13 -8.84
CA ILE A 97 16.42 -24.67 -8.74
C ILE A 97 16.92 -24.16 -7.39
N LYS A 98 16.66 -24.91 -6.31
CA LYS A 98 16.98 -24.55 -4.93
C LYS A 98 18.42 -24.07 -4.71
N PRO A 99 19.48 -24.69 -5.29
CA PRO A 99 20.86 -24.22 -5.12
C PRO A 99 21.15 -22.88 -5.81
N ILE A 100 20.37 -22.53 -6.83
CA ILE A 100 20.54 -21.29 -7.61
C ILE A 100 19.44 -20.26 -7.34
N ALA A 101 18.51 -20.55 -6.43
CA ALA A 101 17.43 -19.65 -6.05
C ALA A 101 17.94 -18.23 -5.70
N PRO A 102 19.02 -18.03 -4.92
CA PRO A 102 19.57 -16.71 -4.67
C PRO A 102 20.06 -15.99 -5.94
N LEU A 103 20.57 -16.73 -6.94
CA LEU A 103 21.04 -16.16 -8.22
C LEU A 103 19.88 -15.80 -9.15
N LEU A 104 18.69 -16.33 -8.89
CA LEU A 104 17.45 -15.98 -9.56
C LEU A 104 16.66 -14.91 -8.79
N ASP A 105 17.22 -14.37 -7.70
CA ASP A 105 16.52 -13.48 -6.77
C ASP A 105 15.24 -14.13 -6.18
N ILE A 106 15.29 -15.44 -5.95
CA ILE A 106 14.25 -16.22 -5.27
C ILE A 106 14.67 -16.41 -3.81
N ARG A 107 13.81 -16.01 -2.88
CA ARG A 107 14.12 -16.04 -1.44
C ARG A 107 13.63 -17.32 -0.76
N ASP A 108 14.27 -17.68 0.36
CA ASP A 108 13.94 -18.89 1.13
C ASP A 108 12.46 -18.99 1.52
N TRP A 109 11.82 -17.85 1.82
CA TRP A 109 10.43 -17.79 2.27
C TRP A 109 9.43 -17.50 1.15
N GLU A 110 9.91 -17.08 -0.03
CA GLU A 110 9.07 -16.60 -1.14
C GLU A 110 8.18 -17.72 -1.70
N MET A 111 8.63 -18.97 -1.59
CA MET A 111 7.87 -20.16 -1.98
C MET A 111 6.75 -20.55 -1.00
N ASN A 112 6.52 -19.80 0.08
CA ASN A 112 5.45 -20.10 1.04
C ASN A 112 4.16 -19.32 0.81
N ARG A 113 4.05 -18.59 -0.32
CA ARG A 113 2.88 -17.78 -0.62
C ARG A 113 2.64 -17.62 -2.11
N THR A 114 1.37 -17.67 -2.51
CA THR A 114 0.92 -17.42 -3.88
C THR A 114 1.18 -15.98 -4.26
N HIS A 115 1.99 -15.75 -5.29
CA HIS A 115 2.36 -14.42 -5.76
C HIS A 115 2.81 -14.40 -7.23
N TRP A 116 2.93 -13.20 -7.79
CA TRP A 116 3.59 -12.94 -9.07
C TRP A 116 4.66 -11.87 -8.87
N ALA A 117 5.92 -12.23 -9.06
CA ALA A 117 7.07 -11.32 -9.06
C ALA A 117 7.66 -11.08 -10.46
N VAL A 118 8.28 -9.93 -10.68
CA VAL A 118 9.15 -9.65 -11.83
C VAL A 118 10.58 -9.51 -11.32
N LYS A 119 11.48 -10.36 -11.77
CA LYS A 119 12.86 -10.44 -11.23
C LYS A 119 13.84 -9.83 -12.23
N ASP A 120 14.82 -9.04 -11.79
CA ASP A 120 15.83 -8.40 -12.66
C ASP A 120 16.99 -9.33 -13.05
N GLU A 121 16.72 -10.61 -13.28
CA GLU A 121 17.73 -11.60 -13.62
C GLU A 121 17.49 -12.19 -15.00
N ASN A 122 18.54 -12.73 -15.62
CA ASN A 122 18.43 -13.45 -16.88
C ASN A 122 18.20 -14.95 -16.61
N LEU A 123 16.92 -15.35 -16.58
CA LEU A 123 16.51 -16.72 -16.24
C LEU A 123 17.29 -17.79 -17.01
N PHE A 124 17.34 -17.71 -18.33
CA PHE A 124 17.98 -18.73 -19.16
C PHE A 124 19.49 -18.80 -18.96
N GLU A 125 20.17 -17.65 -18.87
CA GLU A 125 21.61 -17.61 -18.62
C GLU A 125 21.97 -18.24 -17.28
N ARG A 126 21.19 -17.96 -16.22
CA ARG A 126 21.39 -18.55 -14.90
C ARG A 126 21.17 -20.06 -14.91
N LEU A 127 20.10 -20.54 -15.57
CA LEU A 127 19.78 -21.96 -15.66
C LEU A 127 20.81 -22.76 -16.48
N VAL A 128 21.29 -22.20 -17.59
CA VAL A 128 22.33 -22.83 -18.41
C VAL A 128 23.67 -22.87 -17.67
N THR A 129 24.05 -21.78 -17.01
CA THR A 129 25.29 -21.72 -16.23
C THR A 129 25.31 -22.73 -15.08
N ALA A 130 24.14 -22.98 -14.47
CA ALA A 130 23.97 -23.97 -13.41
C ALA A 130 23.87 -25.42 -13.92
N GLY A 131 23.86 -25.65 -15.23
CA GLY A 131 23.68 -26.97 -15.83
C GLY A 131 22.26 -27.54 -15.69
N VAL A 132 21.28 -26.69 -15.38
CA VAL A 132 19.86 -27.07 -15.28
C VAL A 132 19.24 -27.20 -16.68
N LEU A 133 19.69 -26.36 -17.63
CA LEU A 133 19.29 -26.41 -19.02
C LEU A 133 20.51 -26.53 -19.94
N ASN A 134 20.31 -27.16 -21.10
CA ASN A 134 21.29 -27.13 -22.18
C ASN A 134 21.10 -25.90 -23.06
N GLN A 135 22.19 -25.43 -23.66
CA GLN A 135 22.19 -24.26 -24.54
C GLN A 135 21.25 -24.44 -25.75
N ASP A 136 21.11 -25.67 -26.24
CA ASP A 136 20.22 -26.03 -27.37
C ASP A 136 18.73 -25.93 -27.02
N GLN A 137 18.38 -25.89 -25.73
CA GLN A 137 17.00 -25.75 -25.26
C GLN A 137 16.59 -24.28 -25.09
N THR A 138 17.55 -23.35 -25.19
CA THR A 138 17.29 -21.91 -25.05
C THR A 138 17.25 -21.26 -26.42
N GLY A 139 16.13 -20.63 -26.78
CA GLY A 139 16.03 -19.80 -27.99
C GLY A 139 16.96 -18.58 -27.93
N GLU A 140 17.13 -17.86 -29.04
CA GLU A 140 18.01 -16.68 -29.09
C GLU A 140 17.67 -15.67 -27.97
N PRO A 141 18.69 -15.09 -27.30
CA PRO A 141 18.48 -14.12 -26.24
C PRO A 141 17.89 -12.83 -26.81
N ALA A 142 16.57 -12.68 -26.73
CA ALA A 142 15.93 -11.41 -27.00
C ALA A 142 16.42 -10.37 -25.96
N LYS A 143 16.90 -9.22 -26.42
CA LYS A 143 17.24 -8.09 -25.54
C LYS A 143 16.00 -7.72 -24.73
N GLN A 144 16.06 -7.91 -23.43
CA GLN A 144 14.95 -7.59 -22.52
C GLN A 144 14.94 -6.09 -22.24
N GLU A 145 13.97 -5.38 -22.80
CA GLU A 145 13.82 -3.94 -22.56
C GLU A 145 13.35 -3.68 -21.12
N LYS A 146 14.00 -2.73 -20.45
CA LYS A 146 13.55 -2.21 -19.15
C LYS A 146 12.35 -1.28 -19.36
N PRO A 147 11.32 -1.34 -18.50
CA PRO A 147 10.12 -0.52 -18.68
C PRO A 147 10.47 0.98 -18.65
N PRO A 148 9.86 1.80 -19.53
CA PRO A 148 10.07 3.24 -19.51
C PRO A 148 9.40 3.87 -18.29
N VAL A 149 10.15 4.64 -17.50
CA VAL A 149 9.62 5.39 -16.34
C VAL A 149 8.71 6.51 -16.84
N LYS A 150 7.39 6.36 -16.70
CA LYS A 150 6.42 7.43 -17.03
C LYS A 150 6.44 8.50 -15.93
N ARG A 151 6.62 9.77 -16.34
CA ARG A 151 6.35 10.93 -15.48
C ARG A 151 4.91 11.39 -15.69
N SER A 152 4.03 11.22 -14.71
CA SER A 152 2.72 11.87 -14.71
C SER A 152 2.88 13.39 -14.61
N ILE A 153 2.28 14.13 -15.56
CA ILE A 153 2.28 15.59 -15.57
C ILE A 153 1.21 16.07 -14.59
N ASN A 154 1.53 16.03 -13.30
CA ASN A 154 0.66 16.56 -12.26
C ASN A 154 0.71 18.11 -12.27
N PRO A 155 -0.42 18.81 -12.07
CA PRO A 155 -0.42 20.26 -11.94
C PRO A 155 0.52 20.70 -10.83
N LYS A 156 1.39 21.68 -11.10
CA LYS A 156 2.42 22.16 -10.17
C LYS A 156 2.03 23.51 -9.55
N VAL A 157 2.23 23.65 -8.25
CA VAL A 157 2.00 24.88 -7.48
C VAL A 157 3.25 25.31 -6.71
N THR A 158 3.39 26.62 -6.53
CA THR A 158 4.56 27.26 -5.87
C THR A 158 4.16 28.24 -4.77
N THR A 159 2.86 28.53 -4.61
CA THR A 159 2.29 29.48 -3.63
C THR A 159 1.01 28.92 -3.02
N VAL A 160 0.65 29.39 -1.82
CA VAL A 160 -0.61 29.03 -1.15
C VAL A 160 -1.81 29.51 -1.97
N GLN A 161 -1.74 30.72 -2.54
CA GLN A 161 -2.82 31.23 -3.39
C GLN A 161 -3.05 30.36 -4.63
N GLY A 162 -1.98 29.93 -5.32
CA GLY A 162 -2.08 29.06 -6.49
C GLY A 162 -2.68 27.70 -6.13
N PHE A 163 -2.31 27.16 -4.97
CA PHE A 163 -2.90 25.93 -4.45
C PHE A 163 -4.40 26.09 -4.13
N ILE A 164 -4.79 27.14 -3.41
CA ILE A 164 -6.21 27.43 -3.10
C ILE A 164 -7.01 27.59 -4.40
N GLY A 165 -6.50 28.36 -5.37
CA GLY A 165 -7.12 28.53 -6.67
C GLY A 165 -7.39 27.19 -7.35
N LYS A 166 -6.42 26.26 -7.27
CA LYS A 166 -6.58 24.91 -7.83
C LYS A 166 -7.67 24.11 -7.10
N VAL A 167 -7.65 24.08 -5.77
CA VAL A 167 -8.64 23.36 -4.94
C VAL A 167 -10.07 23.88 -5.13
N LEU A 168 -10.23 25.18 -5.38
CA LEU A 168 -11.53 25.80 -5.63
C LEU A 168 -12.01 25.62 -7.08
N SER A 169 -11.08 25.51 -8.04
CA SER A 169 -11.40 25.28 -9.45
C SER A 169 -11.74 23.83 -9.79
N SER A 170 -11.39 22.87 -8.93
CA SER A 170 -11.72 21.47 -9.13
C SER A 170 -13.23 21.27 -9.03
N GLU A 171 -13.87 20.89 -10.13
CA GLU A 171 -15.28 20.53 -10.15
C GLU A 171 -15.53 19.40 -9.15
N ARG A 172 -16.57 19.57 -8.33
CA ARG A 172 -16.99 18.56 -7.36
C ARG A 172 -18.33 18.01 -7.81
N GLU A 173 -18.38 16.70 -7.99
CA GLU A 173 -19.66 16.04 -8.20
C GLU A 173 -20.56 16.27 -6.99
N ASN A 174 -21.83 16.58 -7.25
CA ASN A 174 -22.79 16.86 -6.19
C ASN A 174 -22.96 15.59 -5.33
N GLY A 175 -22.72 15.69 -4.02
CA GLY A 175 -22.77 14.54 -3.11
C GLY A 175 -21.43 13.82 -2.90
N SER A 176 -20.32 14.36 -3.41
CA SER A 176 -18.97 13.92 -3.06
C SER A 176 -18.45 14.54 -1.75
N GLU A 177 -17.55 13.81 -1.08
CA GLU A 177 -16.68 14.30 -0.01
C GLU A 177 -15.24 14.28 -0.52
N VAL A 178 -14.44 15.25 -0.07
CA VAL A 178 -13.06 15.41 -0.51
C VAL A 178 -12.13 15.43 0.69
N PHE A 179 -11.05 14.67 0.60
CA PHE A 179 -9.96 14.65 1.58
C PHE A 179 -8.62 14.87 0.90
N TYR A 180 -7.61 15.15 1.70
CA TYR A 180 -6.28 15.53 1.25
C TYR A 180 -5.21 14.81 2.07
N ARG A 181 -4.05 14.57 1.47
CA ARG A 181 -2.85 14.10 2.16
C ARG A 181 -1.62 14.77 1.58
N GLY A 182 -0.77 15.29 2.45
CA GLY A 182 0.51 15.89 2.05
C GLY A 182 1.63 14.86 2.07
N HIS A 183 2.39 14.77 0.97
CA HIS A 183 3.64 14.05 0.91
C HIS A 183 4.78 15.03 0.68
N SER A 184 5.78 15.00 1.54
CA SER A 184 6.93 15.88 1.41
C SER A 184 7.96 15.40 0.39
N ASN A 185 7.79 14.22 -0.18
CA ASN A 185 8.66 13.73 -1.24
C ASN A 185 7.82 12.92 -2.23
N LYS A 186 7.59 13.50 -3.41
CA LYS A 186 6.74 12.87 -4.44
C LYS A 186 7.27 11.51 -4.90
N SER A 187 8.60 11.31 -4.95
CA SER A 187 9.19 10.07 -5.47
C SER A 187 9.25 8.94 -4.44
N ARG A 188 9.23 9.25 -3.14
CA ARG A 188 9.38 8.23 -2.08
C ARG A 188 8.10 7.86 -1.35
N TYR A 189 7.13 8.78 -1.24
CA TYR A 189 5.94 8.51 -0.43
C TYR A 189 4.85 7.79 -1.22
N LYS A 190 4.47 6.62 -0.69
CA LYS A 190 3.38 5.80 -1.22
C LYS A 190 2.08 6.04 -0.44
N LEU A 191 0.96 5.83 -1.13
CA LEU A 191 -0.37 5.75 -0.52
C LEU A 191 -0.54 4.39 0.17
N GLU A 192 0.32 4.13 1.14
CA GLU A 192 0.42 2.85 1.81
C GLU A 192 0.60 3.06 3.32
N PRO A 193 -0.25 2.46 4.16
CA PRO A 193 -0.08 2.46 5.62
C PRO A 193 1.27 1.92 6.06
N SER A 194 1.74 2.37 7.22
CA SER A 194 3.03 1.94 7.79
C SER A 194 3.15 0.43 7.99
N LEU A 195 2.03 -0.26 8.24
CA LEU A 195 1.98 -1.71 8.39
C LEU A 195 2.39 -2.48 7.13
N PHE A 196 2.03 -1.96 5.95
CA PHE A 196 2.24 -2.64 4.67
C PHE A 196 3.56 -2.27 3.99
N ARG A 197 4.36 -1.39 4.60
CA ARG A 197 5.66 -1.03 4.06
C ARG A 197 6.62 -2.21 4.05
N LYS A 198 7.46 -2.23 3.02
CA LYS A 198 8.46 -3.27 2.76
C LYS A 198 9.87 -2.70 2.90
N ASP A 199 10.85 -3.57 3.14
CA ASP A 199 12.27 -3.25 2.98
C ASP A 199 12.67 -3.21 1.48
N ASP A 200 13.93 -2.87 1.20
CA ASP A 200 14.47 -2.83 -0.17
C ASP A 200 14.40 -4.22 -0.84
N ASP A 201 14.48 -5.26 -0.01
CA ASP A 201 14.25 -6.65 -0.35
C ASP A 201 12.75 -7.00 -0.31
N GLY A 202 11.79 -6.08 -0.50
CA GLY A 202 10.37 -6.42 -0.67
C GLY A 202 9.67 -7.23 0.45
N ASN A 203 10.27 -7.41 1.63
CA ASN A 203 9.69 -8.11 2.78
C ASN A 203 8.89 -7.14 3.64
N TYR A 204 7.73 -7.55 4.14
CA TYR A 204 6.94 -6.72 5.02
C TYR A 204 7.65 -6.49 6.36
N LEU A 205 7.76 -5.22 6.77
CA LEU A 205 8.45 -4.85 8.02
C LEU A 205 7.68 -5.30 9.27
N TYR A 206 6.34 -5.17 9.24
CA TYR A 206 5.51 -5.34 10.44
C TYR A 206 4.27 -6.22 10.24
N LEU A 207 3.88 -6.49 9.00
CA LEU A 207 2.59 -7.15 8.67
C LEU A 207 2.40 -8.50 9.37
N GLU A 208 3.47 -9.29 9.47
CA GLU A 208 3.46 -10.62 10.09
C GLU A 208 3.12 -10.57 11.58
N ASN A 209 3.55 -9.50 12.26
CA ASN A 209 3.42 -9.33 13.71
C ASN A 209 2.33 -8.33 14.11
N GLU A 210 1.43 -7.91 13.21
CA GLU A 210 0.38 -6.90 13.48
C GLU A 210 -0.37 -7.16 14.80
N HIS A 211 -0.83 -8.40 14.99
CA HIS A 211 -1.59 -8.82 16.18
C HIS A 211 -0.78 -8.84 17.48
N ILE A 212 0.54 -9.02 17.39
CA ILE A 212 1.45 -8.97 18.54
C ILE A 212 1.70 -7.50 18.89
N LEU A 213 2.02 -6.66 17.91
CA LEU A 213 2.21 -5.22 18.09
C LEU A 213 0.99 -4.57 18.76
N TYR A 214 -0.21 -4.91 18.30
CA TYR A 214 -1.46 -4.47 18.89
C TYR A 214 -1.58 -4.85 20.38
N ARG A 215 -1.28 -6.11 20.72
CA ARG A 215 -1.41 -6.62 22.10
C ARG A 215 -0.36 -6.04 23.03
N GLU A 216 0.90 -6.01 22.61
CA GLU A 216 2.01 -5.49 23.41
C GLU A 216 1.79 -4.04 23.82
N LEU A 217 1.30 -3.20 22.90
CA LEU A 217 1.04 -1.80 23.21
C LEU A 217 -0.13 -1.62 24.20
N ILE A 218 -1.18 -2.45 24.10
CA ILE A 218 -2.31 -2.43 25.05
C ILE A 218 -1.87 -2.93 26.42
N VAL A 219 -1.07 -3.99 26.50
CA VAL A 219 -0.59 -4.54 27.79
C VAL A 219 0.28 -3.51 28.51
N SER A 220 1.20 -2.87 27.80
CA SER A 220 2.12 -1.89 28.39
C SER A 220 1.46 -0.57 28.77
N ASN A 221 0.34 -0.17 28.14
CA ASN A 221 -0.30 1.13 28.34
C ASN A 221 -1.82 1.03 28.57
N SER A 222 -2.27 0.00 29.29
CA SER A 222 -3.69 -0.34 29.42
C SER A 222 -4.59 0.82 29.89
N ALA A 223 -4.07 1.70 30.75
CA ALA A 223 -4.79 2.88 31.24
C ALA A 223 -5.19 3.85 30.11
N ASP A 224 -4.30 4.04 29.12
CA ASP A 224 -4.53 4.99 28.02
C ASP A 224 -5.60 4.52 27.03
N PHE A 225 -5.86 3.21 26.99
CA PHE A 225 -6.85 2.59 26.10
C PHE A 225 -8.22 2.34 26.76
N GLN A 226 -8.40 2.68 28.05
CA GLN A 226 -9.64 2.36 28.78
C GLN A 226 -10.90 2.99 28.17
N ALA A 227 -10.77 4.20 27.61
CA ALA A 227 -11.88 4.92 26.98
C ALA A 227 -12.13 4.49 25.52
N ASP A 228 -11.27 3.64 24.95
CA ASP A 228 -11.36 3.22 23.55
C ASP A 228 -12.28 2.00 23.42
N GLU A 229 -13.52 2.29 23.03
CA GLU A 229 -14.61 1.33 22.88
C GLU A 229 -14.39 0.37 21.70
N TYR A 230 -14.06 0.91 20.52
CA TYR A 230 -13.89 0.13 19.32
C TYR A 230 -12.41 -0.13 19.02
N THR A 231 -12.12 -1.21 18.31
CA THR A 231 -10.77 -1.52 17.81
C THR A 231 -10.24 -0.41 16.91
N LEU A 232 -11.10 0.27 16.16
CA LEU A 232 -10.72 1.45 15.39
C LEU A 232 -10.19 2.59 16.27
N ASP A 233 -10.84 2.88 17.40
CA ASP A 233 -10.41 3.93 18.34
C ASP A 233 -8.98 3.64 18.84
N ARG A 234 -8.74 2.36 19.18
CA ARG A 234 -7.42 1.88 19.59
C ARG A 234 -6.40 2.06 18.46
N LEU A 235 -6.70 1.61 17.24
CA LEU A 235 -5.78 1.76 16.09
C LEU A 235 -5.45 3.23 15.81
N VAL A 236 -6.42 4.14 15.94
CA VAL A 236 -6.21 5.57 15.79
C VAL A 236 -5.23 6.09 16.85
N ARG A 237 -5.37 5.68 18.11
CA ARG A 237 -4.42 6.00 19.18
C ARG A 237 -3.04 5.40 18.93
N MET A 238 -2.97 4.15 18.47
CA MET A 238 -1.72 3.48 18.13
C MET A 238 -0.96 4.21 17.01
N GLN A 239 -1.65 4.57 15.93
CA GLN A 239 -1.13 5.39 14.83
C GLN A 239 -0.65 6.76 15.33
N HIS A 240 -1.40 7.37 16.24
CA HIS A 240 -1.04 8.64 16.85
C HIS A 240 0.34 8.59 17.51
N TYR A 241 0.63 7.51 18.24
CA TYR A 241 1.94 7.23 18.85
C TYR A 241 2.91 6.49 17.93
N SER A 242 2.67 6.54 16.61
CA SER A 242 3.55 6.03 15.56
C SER A 242 3.73 4.51 15.53
N LEU A 243 2.86 3.73 16.18
CA LEU A 243 2.83 2.28 15.97
C LEU A 243 2.41 1.99 14.51
N PRO A 244 3.05 1.03 13.81
CA PRO A 244 2.61 0.62 12.48
C PRO A 244 1.17 0.09 12.50
N THR A 245 0.28 0.71 11.72
CA THR A 245 -1.12 0.28 11.61
C THR A 245 -1.58 0.21 10.16
N ARG A 246 -2.75 -0.38 9.97
CA ARG A 246 -3.51 -0.41 8.71
C ARG A 246 -4.20 0.90 8.34
N LEU A 247 -3.95 1.99 9.09
CA LEU A 247 -4.51 3.31 8.83
C LEU A 247 -3.54 4.17 8.02
N LEU A 248 -4.10 4.91 7.07
CA LEU A 248 -3.43 5.98 6.36
C LEU A 248 -4.13 7.31 6.68
N ASP A 249 -3.39 8.27 7.23
CA ASP A 249 -3.98 9.56 7.64
C ASP A 249 -4.39 10.41 6.43
N ILE A 250 -5.58 10.99 6.50
CA ILE A 250 -6.07 11.98 5.53
C ILE A 250 -6.70 13.15 6.30
N THR A 251 -6.88 14.29 5.67
CA THR A 251 -7.48 15.48 6.28
C THR A 251 -8.54 16.07 5.38
N SER A 252 -9.63 16.60 5.94
CA SER A 252 -10.58 17.42 5.17
C SER A 252 -10.08 18.86 4.94
N ASN A 253 -8.98 19.26 5.57
CA ASN A 253 -8.40 20.58 5.44
C ASN A 253 -7.24 20.58 4.41
N PRO A 254 -7.41 21.21 3.23
CA PRO A 254 -6.39 21.21 2.18
C PRO A 254 -5.10 21.91 2.60
N LEU A 255 -5.16 22.91 3.49
CA LEU A 255 -3.97 23.63 3.94
C LEU A 255 -3.14 22.84 4.95
N ILE A 256 -3.78 21.97 5.74
CA ILE A 256 -3.06 21.00 6.59
C ILE A 256 -2.28 20.02 5.71
N ALA A 257 -2.89 19.52 4.63
CA ALA A 257 -2.18 18.67 3.68
C ALA A 257 -1.03 19.42 2.99
N LEU A 258 -1.23 20.69 2.59
CA LEU A 258 -0.17 21.51 2.02
C LEU A 258 0.99 21.71 3.00
N TYR A 259 0.70 21.95 4.28
CA TYR A 259 1.72 22.02 5.34
C TYR A 259 2.54 20.73 5.41
N PHE A 260 1.90 19.56 5.44
CA PHE A 260 2.60 18.27 5.44
C PHE A 260 3.42 18.02 4.17
N ALA A 261 2.96 18.49 3.01
CA ALA A 261 3.72 18.44 1.77
C ALA A 261 4.98 19.32 1.81
N CYS A 262 5.03 20.34 2.67
CA CYS A 262 6.15 21.27 2.76
C CYS A 262 7.05 21.08 4.00
N LYS A 263 6.56 20.42 5.05
CA LYS A 263 7.22 20.37 6.38
C LYS A 263 8.63 19.77 6.34
N SER A 264 8.90 18.83 5.45
CA SER A 264 10.19 18.14 5.36
C SER A 264 10.71 18.04 3.91
N ALA A 265 11.96 17.59 3.77
CA ALA A 265 12.67 17.46 2.49
C ALA A 265 12.57 18.76 1.64
N PRO A 266 13.12 19.90 2.12
CA PRO A 266 12.91 21.21 1.50
C PRO A 266 13.42 21.29 0.05
N ASP A 267 14.42 20.48 -0.29
CA ASP A 267 15.08 20.45 -1.60
C ASP A 267 14.39 19.50 -2.61
N GLU A 268 13.44 18.69 -2.14
CA GLU A 268 12.69 17.75 -2.96
C GLU A 268 11.31 18.33 -3.31
N ASP A 269 10.74 17.96 -4.47
CA ASP A 269 9.35 18.29 -4.79
C ASP A 269 8.41 17.46 -3.90
N GLY A 270 7.43 18.14 -3.30
CA GLY A 270 6.34 17.50 -2.55
C GLY A 270 5.11 17.29 -3.44
N GLU A 271 4.06 16.74 -2.86
CA GLU A 271 2.75 16.66 -3.50
C GLU A 271 1.62 16.72 -2.47
N VAL A 272 0.46 17.21 -2.90
CA VAL A 272 -0.81 17.02 -2.20
C VAL A 272 -1.65 16.05 -3.01
N VAL A 273 -2.01 14.94 -2.39
CA VAL A 273 -2.93 13.95 -2.92
C VAL A 273 -4.34 14.34 -2.49
N VAL A 274 -5.27 14.33 -3.43
CA VAL A 274 -6.69 14.65 -3.26
C VAL A 274 -7.47 13.37 -3.48
N PHE A 275 -8.34 13.04 -2.53
CA PHE A 275 -9.24 11.89 -2.59
C PHE A 275 -10.67 12.38 -2.71
N SER A 276 -11.39 11.93 -3.73
CA SER A 276 -12.79 12.24 -3.96
C SER A 276 -13.61 10.96 -3.93
N LEU A 277 -14.66 10.92 -3.13
CA LEU A 277 -15.54 9.75 -2.98
C LEU A 277 -16.97 10.19 -2.67
N ALA A 278 -17.95 9.33 -2.96
CA ALA A 278 -19.34 9.61 -2.62
C ALA A 278 -19.54 9.65 -1.10
N ARG A 279 -20.45 10.50 -0.61
CA ARG A 279 -20.79 10.59 0.82
C ARG A 279 -21.23 9.26 1.44
N SER A 280 -21.88 8.40 0.65
CA SER A 280 -22.30 7.05 1.09
C SER A 280 -21.12 6.13 1.41
N GLU A 281 -19.95 6.39 0.81
CA GLU A 281 -18.74 5.59 0.99
C GLU A 281 -17.94 6.01 2.23
N VAL A 282 -18.20 7.21 2.77
CA VAL A 282 -17.60 7.65 4.03
C VAL A 282 -18.30 6.95 5.20
N LYS A 283 -17.54 6.17 5.96
CA LYS A 283 -18.03 5.47 7.15
C LYS A 283 -17.63 6.22 8.43
N TYR A 284 -18.29 5.87 9.52
CA TYR A 284 -18.05 6.43 10.85
C TYR A 284 -17.50 5.35 11.77
N PHE A 285 -17.04 5.76 12.95
CA PHE A 285 -16.37 4.91 13.93
C PHE A 285 -17.18 3.68 14.36
N ASP A 286 -18.50 3.76 14.29
CA ASP A 286 -19.46 2.73 14.66
C ASP A 286 -19.91 1.85 13.48
N SER A 287 -19.32 2.02 12.28
CA SER A 287 -19.68 1.23 11.10
C SER A 287 -19.26 -0.24 11.25
N ASP A 288 -20.14 -1.16 10.85
CA ASP A 288 -19.86 -2.60 10.87
C ASP A 288 -18.71 -2.99 9.94
N VAL A 289 -18.63 -2.38 8.75
CA VAL A 289 -17.50 -2.57 7.83
C VAL A 289 -16.19 -2.12 8.48
N ALA A 290 -16.20 -0.98 9.19
CA ALA A 290 -15.02 -0.49 9.89
C ALA A 290 -14.60 -1.44 11.03
N SER A 291 -15.55 -2.00 11.78
CA SER A 291 -15.28 -3.04 12.79
C SER A 291 -14.72 -4.31 12.17
N CYS A 292 -15.28 -4.77 11.05
CA CYS A 292 -14.80 -5.94 10.31
C CYS A 292 -13.33 -5.79 9.91
N ILE A 293 -12.96 -4.63 9.34
CA ILE A 293 -11.60 -4.38 8.87
C ILE A 293 -10.64 -4.11 10.03
N SER A 294 -11.03 -3.29 11.02
CA SER A 294 -10.15 -2.95 12.15
C SER A 294 -9.82 -4.16 13.02
N ASN A 295 -10.76 -5.08 13.24
CA ASN A 295 -10.53 -6.29 14.04
C ASN A 295 -9.58 -7.30 13.37
N LEU A 296 -9.28 -7.17 12.07
CA LEU A 296 -8.20 -7.93 11.44
C LEU A 296 -6.84 -7.64 12.11
N ALA A 297 -6.65 -6.46 12.70
CA ALA A 297 -5.42 -6.14 13.44
C ALA A 297 -5.21 -7.03 14.67
N ARG A 298 -6.27 -7.64 15.19
CA ARG A 298 -6.24 -8.51 16.37
C ARG A 298 -6.09 -9.99 15.99
N LEU A 299 -6.36 -10.33 14.73
CA LEU A 299 -6.32 -11.69 14.21
C LEU A 299 -4.87 -12.07 13.83
N PRO A 300 -4.36 -13.25 14.26
CA PRO A 300 -3.03 -13.71 13.88
C PRO A 300 -2.84 -13.76 12.36
N LYS A 301 -1.60 -13.59 11.90
CA LYS A 301 -1.30 -13.55 10.47
C LYS A 301 -1.67 -14.84 9.74
N ALA A 302 -1.30 -15.99 10.30
CA ALA A 302 -1.70 -17.30 9.74
C ALA A 302 -3.23 -17.45 9.59
N GLU A 303 -4.02 -16.91 10.53
CA GLU A 303 -5.47 -16.94 10.43
C GLU A 303 -5.99 -15.99 9.34
N LYS A 304 -5.37 -14.81 9.15
CA LYS A 304 -5.69 -13.91 8.03
C LYS A 304 -5.41 -14.58 6.69
N ASP A 305 -4.30 -15.29 6.56
CA ASP A 305 -3.90 -15.96 5.32
C ASP A 305 -4.79 -17.18 4.99
N ASN A 306 -5.37 -17.82 6.01
CA ASN A 306 -6.30 -18.94 5.84
C ASN A 306 -7.70 -18.52 5.37
N ILE A 307 -8.01 -17.22 5.28
CA ILE A 307 -9.32 -16.73 4.83
C ILE A 307 -9.45 -16.93 3.31
N SER A 308 -10.32 -17.86 2.92
CA SER A 308 -10.65 -18.11 1.52
C SER A 308 -11.86 -17.31 1.06
N PHE A 309 -11.65 -16.32 0.20
CA PHE A 309 -12.71 -15.47 -0.34
C PHE A 309 -13.58 -16.12 -1.42
N LYS A 310 -13.15 -17.27 -1.98
CA LYS A 310 -13.87 -17.99 -3.05
C LYS A 310 -14.82 -19.07 -2.53
N SER A 311 -14.89 -19.29 -1.22
CA SER A 311 -15.74 -20.31 -0.61
C SER A 311 -17.20 -19.87 -0.51
N GLY A 312 -18.14 -20.74 -0.92
CA GLY A 312 -19.59 -20.51 -0.74
C GLY A 312 -20.02 -20.42 0.73
N ASN A 313 -19.25 -21.02 1.64
CA ASN A 313 -19.49 -20.99 3.09
C ASN A 313 -18.49 -20.07 3.81
N PHE A 314 -18.35 -18.83 3.31
CA PHE A 314 -17.36 -17.87 3.81
C PHE A 314 -17.37 -17.69 5.34
N ASN A 315 -18.55 -17.39 5.90
CA ASN A 315 -18.72 -17.14 7.33
C ASN A 315 -18.57 -18.38 8.22
N GLU A 316 -18.53 -19.59 7.64
CA GLU A 316 -18.36 -20.83 8.40
C GLU A 316 -16.90 -21.19 8.66
N GLN A 317 -15.96 -20.54 7.97
CA GLN A 317 -14.53 -20.76 8.12
C GLN A 317 -14.07 -20.43 9.55
N ILE A 318 -13.14 -21.23 10.08
CA ILE A 318 -12.62 -21.08 11.45
C ILE A 318 -12.06 -19.67 11.68
N SER A 319 -11.28 -19.15 10.74
CA SER A 319 -10.67 -17.83 10.83
C SER A 319 -11.71 -16.70 10.80
N VAL A 320 -12.77 -16.86 10.01
CA VAL A 320 -13.87 -15.88 9.93
C VAL A 320 -14.73 -15.92 11.20
N LYS A 321 -15.02 -17.10 11.76
CA LYS A 321 -15.70 -17.23 13.06
C LYS A 321 -14.93 -16.57 14.20
N ARG A 322 -13.60 -16.73 14.22
CA ARG A 322 -12.73 -16.04 15.19
C ARG A 322 -12.79 -14.53 15.01
N LEU A 323 -12.76 -14.03 13.78
CA LEU A 323 -12.94 -12.60 13.51
C LEU A 323 -14.31 -12.10 14.00
N ILE A 324 -15.39 -12.85 13.77
CA ILE A 324 -16.73 -12.55 14.28
C ILE A 324 -16.74 -12.49 15.82
N HIS A 325 -16.03 -13.38 16.51
CA HIS A 325 -15.92 -13.31 17.97
C HIS A 325 -15.26 -12.01 18.45
N LEU A 326 -14.17 -11.58 17.78
CA LEU A 326 -13.48 -10.34 18.09
C LEU A 326 -14.38 -9.12 17.86
N ILE A 327 -15.15 -9.11 16.77
CA ILE A 327 -16.13 -8.05 16.49
C ILE A 327 -17.24 -8.05 17.53
N ARG A 328 -17.75 -9.21 17.93
CA ARG A 328 -18.83 -9.33 18.92
C ARG A 328 -18.42 -8.93 20.33
N GLU A 329 -17.14 -8.97 20.64
CA GLU A 329 -16.59 -8.44 21.90
C GLU A 329 -16.84 -6.92 22.01
N GLU A 330 -16.67 -6.16 20.93
CA GLU A 330 -16.95 -4.71 20.90
C GLU A 330 -18.40 -4.38 20.47
N LYS A 331 -19.04 -5.28 19.71
CA LYS A 331 -20.41 -5.11 19.20
C LYS A 331 -21.23 -6.39 19.42
N PRO A 332 -21.80 -6.60 20.63
CA PRO A 332 -22.53 -7.83 20.96
C PRO A 332 -23.71 -8.14 20.03
N TYR A 333 -24.29 -7.11 19.40
CA TYR A 333 -25.41 -7.20 18.47
C TYR A 333 -24.99 -7.46 17.01
N PHE A 334 -23.71 -7.59 16.71
CA PHE A 334 -23.23 -7.84 15.35
C PHE A 334 -23.83 -9.14 14.79
N GLU A 335 -24.54 -9.03 13.67
CA GLU A 335 -25.02 -10.18 12.92
C GLU A 335 -23.80 -10.96 12.40
N PRO A 336 -23.70 -12.28 12.58
CA PRO A 336 -22.49 -13.05 12.30
C PRO A 336 -22.35 -13.33 10.79
N LYS A 337 -22.43 -12.26 10.00
CA LYS A 337 -22.51 -12.27 8.55
C LYS A 337 -21.61 -11.17 8.01
N ILE A 338 -20.34 -11.51 7.83
CA ILE A 338 -19.37 -10.67 7.15
C ILE A 338 -19.55 -10.84 5.64
N ILE A 339 -19.58 -9.72 4.93
CA ILE A 339 -19.53 -9.70 3.46
C ILE A 339 -18.05 -9.86 3.06
N PRO A 340 -17.65 -10.89 2.28
CA PRO A 340 -16.25 -11.15 1.99
C PRO A 340 -15.51 -9.96 1.37
N ASP A 341 -16.17 -9.24 0.46
CA ASP A 341 -15.56 -8.11 -0.23
C ASP A 341 -15.26 -6.93 0.68
N ASP A 342 -16.02 -6.75 1.77
CA ASP A 342 -15.79 -5.67 2.72
C ASP A 342 -14.44 -5.81 3.43
N LEU A 343 -13.98 -7.04 3.71
CA LEU A 343 -12.67 -7.26 4.32
C LEU A 343 -11.49 -6.89 3.40
N ARG A 344 -11.72 -6.71 2.10
CA ARG A 344 -10.68 -6.36 1.12
C ARG A 344 -10.74 -4.90 0.65
N LYS A 345 -11.69 -4.11 1.15
CA LYS A 345 -11.84 -2.70 0.74
C LYS A 345 -10.83 -1.78 1.42
N ILE A 346 -10.61 -0.63 0.80
CA ILE A 346 -10.07 0.54 1.47
C ILE A 346 -11.27 1.40 1.84
N VAL A 347 -11.46 1.67 3.12
CA VAL A 347 -12.64 2.38 3.60
C VAL A 347 -12.22 3.71 4.22
N CYS A 348 -12.83 4.80 3.77
CA CYS A 348 -12.68 6.09 4.42
C CYS A 348 -13.52 6.12 5.71
N VAL A 349 -12.86 6.36 6.84
CA VAL A 349 -13.50 6.38 8.16
C VAL A 349 -13.24 7.71 8.88
N LYS A 350 -14.30 8.31 9.42
CA LYS A 350 -14.22 9.44 10.36
C LYS A 350 -14.26 8.88 11.79
N GLY A 351 -13.13 8.97 12.50
CA GLY A 351 -13.00 8.54 13.89
C GLY A 351 -13.60 9.53 14.89
N LYS A 352 -13.75 9.11 16.16
CA LYS A 352 -14.05 10.03 17.26
C LYS A 352 -12.91 11.06 17.39
N GLN A 353 -13.24 12.33 17.63
CA GLN A 353 -12.24 13.37 17.91
C GLN A 353 -11.76 13.29 19.37
N SER A 354 -11.30 12.11 19.80
CA SER A 354 -10.85 11.84 21.16
C SER A 354 -9.44 12.38 21.45
N ASN A 355 -8.74 12.89 20.44
CA ASN A 355 -7.40 13.45 20.55
C ASN A 355 -7.34 14.83 19.88
N ASP A 356 -6.83 15.82 20.60
CA ASP A 356 -6.67 17.20 20.16
C ASP A 356 -5.95 17.30 18.81
N ARG A 357 -4.93 16.48 18.57
CA ARG A 357 -4.21 16.47 17.28
C ARG A 357 -5.13 16.12 16.11
N ILE A 358 -6.04 15.16 16.28
CA ILE A 358 -6.97 14.74 15.22
C ILE A 358 -7.98 15.86 14.95
N SER A 359 -8.46 16.52 16.00
CA SER A 359 -9.36 17.67 15.88
C SER A 359 -8.67 18.84 15.14
N SER A 360 -7.47 19.23 15.57
CA SER A 360 -6.69 20.32 14.93
C SER A 360 -6.35 20.04 13.47
N GLN A 361 -6.15 18.77 13.10
CA GLN A 361 -5.84 18.38 11.73
C GLN A 361 -7.09 18.13 10.89
N SER A 362 -8.30 18.20 11.45
CA SER A 362 -9.55 17.76 10.79
C SER A 362 -9.38 16.36 10.18
N GLY A 363 -8.81 15.46 10.98
CA GLY A 363 -8.32 14.15 10.54
C GLY A 363 -9.44 13.15 10.23
N ALA A 364 -9.21 12.37 9.19
CA ALA A 364 -9.92 11.13 8.87
C ALA A 364 -8.89 10.08 8.46
N PHE A 365 -9.32 8.85 8.22
CA PHE A 365 -8.40 7.75 7.89
C PHE A 365 -8.89 6.94 6.71
N LEU A 366 -7.97 6.44 5.90
CA LEU A 366 -8.22 5.32 5.02
C LEU A 366 -7.81 4.05 5.77
N LEU A 367 -8.78 3.18 6.02
CA LEU A 367 -8.61 1.90 6.70
C LEU A 367 -8.47 0.80 5.64
N TYR A 368 -7.32 0.14 5.63
CA TYR A 368 -6.97 -0.87 4.63
C TYR A 368 -7.39 -2.27 5.10
N GLY A 369 -8.15 -2.95 4.24
CA GLY A 369 -8.50 -4.37 4.33
C GLY A 369 -7.33 -5.32 4.08
N LEU A 370 -7.64 -6.62 4.08
CA LEU A 370 -6.72 -7.65 3.60
C LEU A 370 -6.42 -7.43 2.13
N ASP A 371 -5.12 -7.43 1.81
CA ASP A 371 -4.63 -7.35 0.44
C ASP A 371 -5.19 -6.13 -0.33
N ALA A 372 -5.57 -5.07 0.39
CA ALA A 372 -6.08 -3.86 -0.20
C ALA A 372 -4.91 -3.01 -0.73
N VAL A 373 -4.96 -2.63 -2.01
CA VAL A 373 -3.93 -1.81 -2.66
C VAL A 373 -4.59 -0.57 -3.26
N MET A 374 -3.99 0.59 -3.01
CA MET A 374 -4.35 1.84 -3.66
C MET A 374 -3.39 2.10 -4.82
N ASP A 375 -3.93 2.13 -6.04
CA ASP A 375 -3.15 2.48 -7.22
C ASP A 375 -2.97 4.00 -7.35
N GLU A 376 -2.35 4.47 -8.43
CA GLU A 376 -2.13 5.91 -8.63
C GLU A 376 -3.40 6.70 -8.95
N GLU A 377 -4.42 6.04 -9.48
CA GLU A 377 -5.70 6.62 -9.92
C GLU A 377 -6.80 6.45 -8.86
N GLY A 378 -6.59 5.55 -7.89
CA GLY A 378 -7.41 5.32 -6.71
C GLY A 378 -7.95 3.89 -6.59
N THR A 379 -9.25 3.77 -6.33
CA THR A 379 -10.03 2.52 -6.35
C THR A 379 -11.35 2.76 -7.08
N SER A 380 -12.21 1.74 -7.19
CA SER A 380 -13.57 1.91 -7.73
C SER A 380 -14.40 2.95 -6.97
N GLU A 381 -14.15 3.13 -5.67
CA GLU A 381 -14.90 4.00 -4.78
C GLU A 381 -14.19 5.34 -4.49
N ILE A 382 -12.89 5.42 -4.72
CA ILE A 382 -12.05 6.55 -4.34
C ILE A 382 -11.29 7.03 -5.57
N ASN A 383 -11.60 8.22 -6.07
CA ASN A 383 -10.82 8.86 -7.11
C ASN A 383 -9.61 9.61 -6.52
N VAL A 384 -8.45 9.48 -7.13
CA VAL A 384 -7.20 10.13 -6.69
C VAL A 384 -6.71 11.14 -7.72
N MET A 385 -6.42 12.36 -7.26
CA MET A 385 -5.76 13.41 -8.03
C MET A 385 -4.52 13.89 -7.27
N ARG A 386 -3.47 14.29 -7.99
CA ARG A 386 -2.21 14.75 -7.38
C ARG A 386 -1.85 16.15 -7.84
N ILE A 387 -1.40 16.98 -6.90
CA ILE A 387 -0.92 18.34 -7.15
C ILE A 387 0.54 18.40 -6.69
N ALA A 388 1.48 18.63 -7.61
CA ALA A 388 2.89 18.76 -7.28
C ALA A 388 3.15 20.09 -6.58
N VAL A 389 3.97 20.07 -5.53
CA VAL A 389 4.30 21.24 -4.70
C VAL A 389 5.79 21.48 -4.73
N SER A 390 6.17 22.72 -5.02
CA SER A 390 7.56 23.19 -5.00
C SER A 390 7.66 24.52 -4.28
N ASN A 391 8.88 25.04 -4.08
CA ASN A 391 9.10 26.29 -3.33
C ASN A 391 8.56 26.21 -1.88
N LYS A 392 8.73 25.05 -1.25
CA LYS A 392 8.22 24.73 0.10
C LYS A 392 8.55 25.77 1.16
N PRO A 393 9.78 26.36 1.22
CA PRO A 393 10.09 27.36 2.23
C PRO A 393 9.22 28.63 2.14
N SER A 394 8.85 29.06 0.94
CA SER A 394 7.93 30.20 0.75
C SER A 394 6.53 29.84 1.21
N ILE A 395 6.04 28.66 0.81
CA ILE A 395 4.72 28.18 1.18
C ILE A 395 4.58 28.05 2.70
N LEU A 396 5.60 27.54 3.41
CA LEU A 396 5.57 27.47 4.88
C LEU A 396 5.47 28.86 5.53
N LYS A 397 6.13 29.88 4.97
CA LYS A 397 5.99 31.27 5.48
C LYS A 397 4.58 31.81 5.25
N GLU A 398 4.01 31.58 4.07
CA GLU A 398 2.63 31.96 3.75
C GLU A 398 1.62 31.24 4.65
N LEU A 399 1.82 29.94 4.91
CA LEU A 399 0.98 29.16 5.83
C LEU A 399 1.08 29.66 7.29
N ASP A 400 2.27 30.04 7.74
CA ASP A 400 2.46 30.61 9.08
C ASP A 400 1.67 31.92 9.27
N LEU A 401 1.57 32.76 8.23
CA LEU A 401 0.72 33.96 8.22
C LEU A 401 -0.77 33.63 8.34
N LEU A 402 -1.19 32.45 7.88
CA LEU A 402 -2.55 31.91 8.01
C LEU A 402 -2.73 31.10 9.30
N ASN A 403 -1.77 31.16 10.23
CA ASN A 403 -1.74 30.43 11.50
C ASN A 403 -1.72 28.90 11.33
N ILE A 404 -1.13 28.42 10.24
CA ILE A 404 -0.90 26.99 9.97
C ILE A 404 0.59 26.71 10.13
N ASN A 405 0.96 26.27 11.33
CA ASN A 405 2.34 26.04 11.72
C ASN A 405 2.47 24.86 12.68
N GLU A 406 3.69 24.56 13.12
CA GLU A 406 3.93 23.38 13.96
C GLU A 406 3.14 23.38 15.28
N SER A 407 2.90 24.55 15.87
CA SER A 407 2.15 24.66 17.13
C SER A 407 0.65 24.42 16.97
N THR A 408 0.06 24.87 15.86
CA THR A 408 -1.38 24.71 15.59
C THR A 408 -1.70 23.36 14.99
N VAL A 409 -0.78 22.76 14.23
CA VAL A 409 -0.93 21.42 13.65
C VAL A 409 -0.68 20.33 14.69
N PHE A 410 0.22 20.57 15.65
CA PHE A 410 0.53 19.66 16.75
C PHE A 410 0.31 20.39 18.07
N PRO A 411 -0.89 20.30 18.66
CA PRO A 411 -1.27 21.09 19.84
C PRO A 411 -0.61 20.63 21.15
N TYR A 412 0.51 19.89 21.08
CA TYR A 412 1.29 19.52 22.25
C TYR A 412 2.18 20.67 22.69
N ILE A 413 2.34 20.79 24.01
CA ILE A 413 3.16 21.84 24.61
C ILE A 413 4.61 21.81 24.09
N GLU A 414 5.14 20.61 23.84
CA GLU A 414 6.48 20.41 23.29
C GLU A 414 6.64 21.02 21.89
N ASN A 415 5.65 20.81 21.01
CA ASN A 415 5.65 21.38 19.66
C ASN A 415 5.49 22.90 19.71
N SER A 416 4.63 23.39 20.60
CA SER A 416 4.46 24.83 20.84
C SER A 416 5.74 25.49 21.33
N ALA A 417 6.44 24.86 22.28
CA ALA A 417 7.72 25.35 22.79
C ALA A 417 8.81 25.38 21.71
N LYS A 418 8.93 24.31 20.91
CA LYS A 418 9.85 24.23 19.77
C LYS A 418 9.58 25.34 18.75
N TYR A 419 8.32 25.58 18.41
CA TYR A 419 7.91 26.64 17.49
C TYR A 419 8.27 28.04 18.02
N VAL A 420 7.92 28.34 19.28
CA VAL A 420 8.22 29.64 19.90
C VAL A 420 9.73 29.88 19.95
N ALA A 421 10.50 28.89 20.41
CA ALA A 421 11.97 28.98 20.45
C ALA A 421 12.57 29.22 19.05
N GLY A 422 12.06 28.54 18.02
CA GLY A 422 12.47 28.72 16.64
C GLY A 422 12.16 30.12 16.10
N LYS A 423 10.96 30.63 16.37
CA LYS A 423 10.48 31.94 15.91
C LYS A 423 11.31 33.11 16.43
N TYR A 424 11.75 33.04 17.70
CA TYR A 424 12.55 34.07 18.35
C TYR A 424 14.05 33.75 18.37
N LYS A 425 14.49 32.71 17.65
CA LYS A 425 15.91 32.38 17.52
C LYS A 425 16.65 33.55 16.88
N PHE A 426 17.78 33.93 17.48
CA PHE A 426 18.60 35.03 16.99
C PHE A 426 18.91 34.89 15.50
N ASN A 427 18.57 35.91 14.71
CA ASN A 427 18.87 35.98 13.29
C ASN A 427 19.66 37.27 13.00
N LYS A 428 20.90 37.10 12.52
CA LYS A 428 21.87 38.18 12.26
C LYS A 428 21.42 39.12 11.13
N GLU A 429 20.55 38.66 10.23
CA GLU A 429 20.05 39.44 9.09
C GLU A 429 18.96 40.45 9.50
N LEU A 430 18.09 40.09 10.44
CA LEU A 430 17.01 40.95 10.97
C LEU A 430 17.54 42.14 11.80
N GLN A 431 18.75 42.03 12.35
CA GLN A 431 19.39 43.15 13.06
C GLN A 431 20.00 44.20 12.12
N ARG A 432 20.35 43.86 10.87
CA ARG A 432 20.92 44.83 9.92
C ARG A 432 19.88 45.83 9.41
N THR A 433 18.61 45.46 9.40
CA THR A 433 17.47 46.33 9.04
C THR A 433 16.94 47.17 10.21
N SER A 434 17.50 47.00 11.41
CA SER A 434 17.06 47.69 12.64
C SER A 434 18.06 48.77 13.10
N ARG A 435 18.90 49.30 12.20
CA ARG A 435 19.84 50.39 12.48
C ARG A 435 19.59 51.60 11.59
#